data_AF-A0A2V9QTL5-F1
#
_entry.id   AF-A0A2V9QTL5-F1
#
_cell.length_a   1.000
_cell.length_b   1.000
_cell.length_c   1.000
_cell.angle_alpha   90.00
_cell.angle_beta   90.00
_cell.angle_gamma   90.00
#
_symmetry.space_group_name_H-M   'P 1'
#
loop_
_entity.id
_entity.type
_entity.pdbx_description
1 polymer ?
#
loop_
_entity_poly.entity_id
_entity_poly.type
_entity_poly.pdbx_seq_one_letter_code
_entity_poly.pdbx_strand_id
1 'polypeptide(L)'
;MRHILLRAYRIGVLLLAVGGVLFASTASAQVPGTSTRLSTATAVHTQNDPTISGTNVVWTDTERLPSGSTNADIYSYDLNTNGPAINLTNTPDDQEFLENIKGNKVVWTHSRAGSPGDIVLYDLPTANLTNIATSSSAVSFQQPAISSQYVAFVRTNIQSDIDAFDYINGVSLRRSVTLDAAVQARPRVDGDFIVYEDYGSGNPNVFGYQISTLGPNFALASSGSVGQFFPDINGHTVVWVEGVWDPTPQPPFRPLGGVVPGTEQIVAYDLFTRTRTQLTTVASNKVQPRISGSRVIWTDDRNGNLDIYLYDLATQQELRLITGPGDHFFADIDGDRVVYTSTERGAEEVFLFTIATPATVSQQVGDLRTAITGLAASVFTNANLQKAFINKINAVVQDINQGLYQDALDKLQNDILAKMDGCATTGAPDSNDWITDCGAQAQVSSSLLQAIDLLRALI
;
A
#
# COMPACT_ATOMS: atom_id res chain seq x y z
N MET A 1 2.97 -40.14 -67.32
CA MET A 1 2.69 -38.96 -68.18
C MET A 1 2.01 -37.93 -67.28
N ARG A 2 2.66 -36.79 -67.00
CA ARG A 2 2.29 -35.43 -67.50
C ARG A 2 0.79 -35.12 -67.26
N HIS A 3 0.29 -34.01 -66.70
CA HIS A 3 0.72 -32.69 -66.20
C HIS A 3 -0.63 -32.04 -65.71
N ILE A 4 -0.69 -31.32 -64.57
CA ILE A 4 -1.01 -29.87 -64.42
C ILE A 4 -2.31 -29.41 -65.16
N LEU A 5 -3.34 -28.73 -64.65
CA LEU A 5 -3.56 -27.61 -63.69
C LEU A 5 -5.09 -27.46 -63.51
N LEU A 6 -5.61 -26.98 -62.37
CA LEU A 6 -6.67 -25.97 -62.33
C LEU A 6 -6.85 -25.37 -60.93
N ARG A 7 -6.86 -24.04 -60.89
CA ARG A 7 -6.90 -23.14 -59.74
C ARG A 7 -8.28 -23.17 -59.06
N ALA A 8 -8.31 -23.21 -57.73
CA ALA A 8 -9.49 -22.87 -56.94
C ALA A 8 -9.36 -21.43 -56.42
N TYR A 9 -10.34 -20.60 -56.77
CA TYR A 9 -10.51 -19.23 -56.26
C TYR A 9 -11.05 -19.27 -54.83
N ARG A 10 -10.53 -18.35 -54.00
CA ARG A 10 -10.95 -18.06 -52.63
C ARG A 10 -12.36 -17.46 -52.59
N ILE A 11 -13.20 -17.91 -51.67
CA ILE A 11 -14.25 -17.11 -51.02
C ILE A 11 -14.02 -17.25 -49.53
N GLY A 12 -13.73 -16.12 -48.87
CA GLY A 12 -13.41 -16.05 -47.45
C GLY A 12 -14.66 -16.17 -46.59
N VAL A 13 -14.58 -17.03 -45.57
CA VAL A 13 -15.46 -16.97 -44.41
C VAL A 13 -14.72 -16.15 -43.36
N LEU A 14 -15.29 -14.98 -43.04
CA LEU A 14 -14.86 -14.11 -41.96
C LEU A 14 -15.24 -14.79 -40.64
N LEU A 15 -14.29 -15.49 -40.01
CA LEU A 15 -14.43 -15.92 -38.62
C LEU A 15 -14.15 -14.71 -37.72
N LEU A 16 -15.21 -14.21 -37.08
CA LEU A 16 -15.11 -13.36 -35.90
C LEU A 16 -14.46 -14.17 -34.79
N ALA A 17 -13.16 -13.96 -34.59
CA ALA A 17 -12.46 -14.45 -33.42
C ALA A 17 -12.90 -13.62 -32.21
N VAL A 18 -13.83 -14.17 -31.41
CA VAL A 18 -14.00 -13.73 -30.03
C VAL A 18 -12.77 -14.22 -29.27
N GLY A 19 -11.85 -13.30 -28.97
CA GLY A 19 -10.62 -13.59 -28.24
C GLY A 19 -10.92 -14.01 -26.82
N GLY A 20 -11.17 -15.31 -26.62
CA GLY A 20 -11.06 -15.94 -25.31
C GLY A 20 -9.58 -16.11 -24.99
N VAL A 21 -9.05 -15.28 -24.10
CA VAL A 21 -7.73 -15.50 -23.51
C VAL A 21 -7.83 -16.78 -22.68
N LEU A 22 -7.12 -17.83 -23.11
CA LEU A 22 -6.90 -19.01 -22.28
C LEU A 22 -5.94 -18.59 -21.15
N PHE A 23 -6.47 -18.39 -19.95
CA PHE A 23 -5.65 -18.32 -18.74
C PHE A 23 -5.23 -19.75 -18.40
N ALA A 24 -3.99 -20.11 -18.73
CA ALA A 24 -3.35 -21.28 -18.14
C ALA A 24 -3.15 -20.97 -16.65
N SER A 25 -3.78 -21.74 -15.76
CA SER A 25 -3.57 -21.64 -14.32
C SER A 25 -2.17 -22.15 -13.98
N THR A 26 -1.15 -21.31 -14.11
CA THR A 26 0.11 -21.53 -13.43
C THR A 26 -0.13 -21.36 -11.94
N ALA A 27 0.37 -22.27 -11.11
CA ALA A 27 0.46 -22.03 -9.67
C ALA A 27 1.09 -20.65 -9.48
N SER A 28 0.35 -19.73 -8.87
CA SER A 28 0.77 -18.34 -8.71
C SER A 28 2.10 -18.30 -7.95
N ALA A 29 3.14 -17.79 -8.60
CA ALA A 29 4.47 -17.71 -8.00
C ALA A 29 4.45 -16.74 -6.82
N GLN A 30 5.24 -17.06 -5.77
CA GLN A 30 5.46 -16.15 -4.65
C GLN A 30 6.33 -14.98 -5.13
N VAL A 31 5.91 -13.75 -4.84
CA VAL A 31 6.72 -12.56 -5.07
C VAL A 31 7.92 -12.60 -4.11
N PRO A 32 9.16 -12.50 -4.62
CA PRO A 32 10.34 -12.43 -3.77
C PRO A 32 10.35 -11.10 -3.00
N GLY A 33 10.75 -11.14 -1.74
CA GLY A 33 10.86 -9.95 -0.90
C GLY A 33 11.15 -10.28 0.56
N THR A 34 11.14 -9.24 1.38
CA THR A 34 11.49 -9.32 2.81
C THR A 34 10.44 -8.62 3.66
N SER A 35 10.04 -9.25 4.76
CA SER A 35 9.15 -8.65 5.77
C SER A 35 9.94 -8.06 6.94
N THR A 36 9.58 -6.84 7.33
CA THR A 36 10.10 -6.14 8.51
C THR A 36 8.93 -5.75 9.40
N ARG A 37 8.99 -6.08 10.68
CA ARG A 37 7.99 -5.66 11.67
C ARG A 37 8.21 -4.20 12.06
N LEU A 38 7.16 -3.38 12.01
CA LEU A 38 7.23 -1.94 12.30
C LEU A 38 6.66 -1.57 13.68
N SER A 39 5.71 -2.34 14.19
CA SER A 39 5.07 -2.07 15.49
C SER A 39 5.14 -3.26 16.45
N THR A 40 4.72 -3.04 17.70
CA THR A 40 4.58 -4.09 18.71
C THR A 40 3.22 -3.98 19.37
N ALA A 41 2.42 -5.03 19.27
CA ALA A 41 1.16 -5.12 20.00
C ALA A 41 1.41 -5.46 21.47
N THR A 42 0.45 -5.09 22.31
CA THR A 42 0.42 -5.50 23.72
C THR A 42 -0.94 -6.13 24.04
N ALA A 43 -1.15 -6.59 25.27
CA ALA A 43 -2.44 -7.16 25.68
C ALA A 43 -3.62 -6.16 25.62
N VAL A 44 -3.32 -4.85 25.54
CA VAL A 44 -4.33 -3.79 25.47
C VAL A 44 -4.19 -2.90 24.25
N HIS A 45 -3.12 -3.01 23.46
CA HIS A 45 -2.91 -2.21 22.24
C HIS A 45 -2.90 -3.08 20.99
N THR A 46 -3.76 -2.77 20.02
CA THR A 46 -3.77 -3.35 18.67
C THR A 46 -3.31 -2.32 17.65
N GLN A 47 -2.55 -2.75 16.64
CA GLN A 47 -1.91 -1.88 15.65
C GLN A 47 -2.43 -2.23 14.24
N ASN A 48 -3.21 -1.35 13.62
CA ASN A 48 -3.92 -1.69 12.39
C ASN A 48 -4.05 -0.52 11.39
N ASP A 49 -4.56 -0.84 10.20
CA ASP A 49 -4.83 0.09 9.10
C ASP A 49 -3.62 0.96 8.67
N PRO A 50 -2.45 0.35 8.37
CA PRO A 50 -1.29 1.12 7.96
C PRO A 50 -1.43 1.69 6.54
N THR A 51 -0.87 2.88 6.32
CA THR A 51 -0.73 3.50 5.00
C THR A 51 0.68 4.08 4.82
N ILE A 52 1.17 4.13 3.59
CA ILE A 52 2.56 4.48 3.26
C ILE A 52 2.64 5.53 2.16
N SER A 53 3.54 6.50 2.31
CA SER A 53 3.95 7.38 1.22
C SER A 53 5.40 7.83 1.36
N GLY A 54 6.22 7.55 0.35
CA GLY A 54 7.66 7.75 0.47
C GLY A 54 8.18 6.95 1.65
N THR A 55 8.95 7.55 2.55
CA THR A 55 9.51 6.83 3.70
C THR A 55 8.63 6.87 4.93
N ASN A 56 7.48 7.55 4.87
CA ASN A 56 6.57 7.67 6.00
C ASN A 56 5.55 6.55 5.98
N VAL A 57 5.46 5.82 7.09
CA VAL A 57 4.38 4.87 7.38
C VAL A 57 3.61 5.41 8.57
N VAL A 58 2.28 5.37 8.49
CA VAL A 58 1.40 5.73 9.59
C VAL A 58 0.35 4.64 9.79
N TRP A 59 -0.14 4.44 11.01
CA TRP A 59 -1.18 3.45 11.34
C TRP A 59 -2.00 3.92 12.55
N THR A 60 -3.11 3.25 12.83
CA THR A 60 -3.91 3.45 14.04
C THR A 60 -3.46 2.46 15.12
N ASP A 61 -3.17 2.99 16.31
CA ASP A 61 -3.06 2.22 17.55
C ASP A 61 -4.39 2.33 18.30
N THR A 62 -4.98 1.22 18.72
CA THR A 62 -6.18 1.22 19.55
C THR A 62 -5.88 0.60 20.91
N GLU A 63 -5.92 1.41 21.96
CA GLU A 63 -5.85 1.00 23.36
C GLU A 63 -7.23 0.57 23.86
N ARG A 64 -7.33 -0.58 24.52
CA ARG A 64 -8.50 -1.01 25.29
C ARG A 64 -8.38 -0.59 26.75
N LEU A 65 -9.19 0.38 27.15
CA LEU A 65 -9.18 0.96 28.50
C LEU A 65 -9.86 0.02 29.53
N PRO A 66 -9.52 0.14 30.83
CA PRO A 66 -10.15 -0.64 31.90
C PRO A 66 -11.67 -0.46 32.01
N SER A 67 -12.19 0.68 31.55
CA SER A 67 -13.62 0.99 31.43
C SER A 67 -14.34 0.12 30.39
N GLY A 68 -13.62 -0.53 29.49
CA GLY A 68 -14.15 -1.22 28.31
C GLY A 68 -14.31 -0.32 27.08
N SER A 69 -14.02 0.98 27.17
CA SER A 69 -13.91 1.87 26.01
C SER A 69 -12.55 1.71 25.31
N THR A 70 -12.42 2.30 24.13
CA THR A 70 -11.16 2.34 23.36
C THR A 70 -10.58 3.76 23.36
N ASN A 71 -9.28 3.87 23.12
CA ASN A 71 -8.59 5.12 22.76
C ASN A 71 -7.78 4.86 21.49
N ALA A 72 -8.12 5.53 20.39
CA ALA A 72 -7.49 5.30 19.09
C ALA A 72 -6.59 6.49 18.74
N ASP A 73 -5.30 6.23 18.57
CA ASP A 73 -4.25 7.22 18.34
C ASP A 73 -3.55 6.97 16.99
N ILE A 74 -3.00 8.01 16.36
CA ILE A 74 -2.24 7.89 15.12
C ILE A 74 -0.76 7.78 15.42
N TYR A 75 -0.12 6.74 14.90
CA TYR A 75 1.32 6.54 15.00
C TYR A 75 2.01 6.76 13.65
N SER A 76 3.28 7.14 13.70
CA SER A 76 4.14 7.32 12.52
C SER A 76 5.50 6.65 12.68
N TYR A 77 6.07 6.24 11.56
CA TYR A 77 7.40 5.65 11.46
C TYR A 77 8.09 6.13 10.17
N ASP A 78 9.31 6.65 10.30
CA ASP A 78 10.15 7.01 9.15
C ASP A 78 11.15 5.89 8.87
N LEU A 79 10.97 5.24 7.71
CA LEU A 79 11.79 4.13 7.22
C LEU A 79 13.27 4.49 7.05
N ASN A 80 13.65 5.77 7.02
CA ASN A 80 15.06 6.18 6.95
C ASN A 80 15.79 6.16 8.30
N THR A 81 15.06 6.33 9.40
CA THR A 81 15.68 6.61 10.70
C THR A 81 15.97 5.35 11.49
N ASN A 82 15.27 4.24 11.19
CA ASN A 82 15.21 3.04 12.03
C ASN A 82 14.91 3.35 13.52
N GLY A 83 14.32 4.52 13.79
CA GLY A 83 13.93 4.97 15.13
C GLY A 83 12.66 4.29 15.62
N PRO A 84 12.24 4.54 16.88
CA PRO A 84 10.94 4.06 17.35
C PRO A 84 9.80 4.80 16.63
N ALA A 85 8.64 4.15 16.56
CA ALA A 85 7.41 4.80 16.16
C ALA A 85 7.08 5.99 17.07
N ILE A 86 6.49 7.04 16.51
CA ILE A 86 6.10 8.26 17.21
C ILE A 86 4.57 8.31 17.24
N ASN A 87 4.00 8.45 18.43
CA ASN A 87 2.57 8.76 18.60
C ASN A 87 2.33 10.24 18.22
N LEU A 88 1.53 10.49 17.18
CA LEU A 88 1.16 11.81 16.68
C LEU A 88 -0.03 12.41 17.42
N THR A 89 -0.96 11.59 17.90
CA THR A 89 -2.18 12.02 18.61
C THR A 89 -2.27 11.27 19.92
N ASN A 90 -1.92 11.93 21.03
CA ASN A 90 -2.02 11.35 22.37
C ASN A 90 -3.09 12.12 23.14
N THR A 91 -4.33 11.92 22.71
CA THR A 91 -5.50 12.69 23.14
C THR A 91 -6.48 11.79 23.87
N PRO A 92 -6.42 11.75 25.21
CA PRO A 92 -7.30 10.87 25.99
C PRO A 92 -8.78 11.16 25.69
N ASP A 93 -9.54 10.09 25.45
CA ASP A 93 -11.00 10.08 25.18
C ASP A 93 -11.43 10.55 23.78
N ASP A 94 -10.47 10.96 22.93
CA ASP A 94 -10.72 11.19 21.51
C ASP A 94 -10.47 9.88 20.72
N GLN A 95 -11.03 9.78 19.51
CA GLN A 95 -10.78 8.67 18.60
C GLN A 95 -10.26 9.22 17.29
N GLU A 96 -9.02 8.91 16.98
CA GLU A 96 -8.40 9.19 15.70
C GLU A 96 -8.35 7.93 14.84
N PHE A 97 -9.15 7.92 13.78
CA PHE A 97 -9.15 6.84 12.80
C PHE A 97 -8.36 7.27 11.58
N LEU A 98 -7.20 6.62 11.39
CA LEU A 98 -6.30 6.89 10.28
C LEU A 98 -6.90 6.39 8.98
N GLU A 99 -6.75 7.20 7.93
CA GLU A 99 -7.30 6.83 6.63
C GLU A 99 -6.26 6.97 5.51
N ASN A 100 -5.40 8.01 5.51
CA ASN A 100 -4.50 8.22 4.37
C ASN A 100 -3.28 9.13 4.60
N ILE A 101 -2.24 8.96 3.78
CA ILE A 101 -1.03 9.80 3.75
C ILE A 101 -0.61 10.10 2.31
N LYS A 102 -0.16 11.34 2.05
CA LYS A 102 0.55 11.71 0.81
C LYS A 102 1.79 12.54 1.10
N GLY A 103 2.95 12.00 0.75
CA GLY A 103 4.25 12.58 1.07
C GLY A 103 4.40 12.74 2.58
N ASN A 104 4.38 13.99 3.06
CA ASN A 104 4.52 14.34 4.47
C ASN A 104 3.20 14.77 5.13
N LYS A 105 2.07 14.64 4.43
CA LYS A 105 0.76 15.08 4.89
C LYS A 105 -0.09 13.88 5.26
N VAL A 106 -0.56 13.83 6.51
CA VAL A 106 -1.41 12.78 7.05
C VAL A 106 -2.82 13.34 7.26
N VAL A 107 -3.85 12.57 6.93
CA VAL A 107 -5.24 12.92 7.22
C VAL A 107 -5.94 11.82 8.01
N TRP A 108 -6.79 12.23 8.93
CA TRP A 108 -7.60 11.32 9.75
C TRP A 108 -8.95 11.92 10.11
N THR A 109 -9.85 11.04 10.55
CA THR A 109 -11.11 11.44 11.17
C THR A 109 -10.89 11.58 12.68
N HIS A 110 -11.17 12.75 13.24
CA HIS A 110 -11.12 12.99 14.68
C HIS A 110 -12.54 13.00 15.25
N SER A 111 -12.86 11.99 16.06
CA SER A 111 -14.17 11.84 16.70
C SER A 111 -14.07 12.00 18.21
N ARG A 112 -15.05 12.67 18.82
CA ARG A 112 -15.15 12.80 20.28
C ARG A 112 -16.60 12.85 20.74
N ALA A 113 -16.84 12.70 22.04
CA ALA A 113 -18.18 12.77 22.60
C ALA A 113 -18.90 14.07 22.20
N GLY A 114 -19.94 13.97 21.36
CA GLY A 114 -20.72 15.12 20.85
C GLY A 114 -20.21 15.77 19.56
N SER A 115 -19.10 15.29 18.98
CA SER A 115 -18.54 15.74 17.69
C SER A 115 -18.26 14.48 16.83
N PRO A 116 -19.16 14.10 15.91
CA PRO A 116 -19.11 12.77 15.28
C PRO A 116 -18.03 12.61 14.19
N GLY A 117 -17.13 13.58 14.00
CA GLY A 117 -16.00 13.47 13.08
C GLY A 117 -15.61 14.80 12.44
N ASP A 118 -14.45 15.33 12.82
CA ASP A 118 -13.72 16.39 12.11
C ASP A 118 -12.73 15.76 11.12
N ILE A 119 -12.37 16.48 10.05
CA ILE A 119 -11.24 16.09 9.20
C ILE A 119 -10.03 16.94 9.58
N VAL A 120 -8.95 16.27 9.96
CA VAL A 120 -7.70 16.90 10.36
C VAL A 120 -6.60 16.56 9.36
N LEU A 121 -5.77 17.55 9.04
CA LEU A 121 -4.55 17.41 8.25
C LEU A 121 -3.34 17.76 9.11
N TYR A 122 -2.33 16.90 9.10
CA TYR A 122 -1.07 17.07 9.81
C TYR A 122 0.11 17.10 8.86
N ASP A 123 1.06 17.99 9.14
CA ASP A 123 2.35 18.05 8.46
C ASP A 123 3.44 17.43 9.35
N LEU A 124 4.00 16.31 8.90
CA LEU A 124 5.00 15.54 9.65
C LEU A 124 6.26 16.38 10.02
N PRO A 125 6.92 17.09 9.09
CA PRO A 125 8.11 17.90 9.40
C PRO A 125 7.88 19.04 10.41
N THR A 126 6.72 19.70 10.34
CA THR A 126 6.46 20.92 11.12
C THR A 126 5.58 20.69 12.34
N ALA A 127 5.01 19.49 12.47
CA ALA A 127 4.01 19.14 13.48
C ALA A 127 2.78 20.05 13.47
N ASN A 128 2.47 20.69 12.35
CA ASN A 128 1.34 21.60 12.22
C ASN A 128 0.04 20.83 11.96
N LEU A 129 -0.98 21.14 12.76
CA LEU A 129 -2.35 20.63 12.63
C LEU A 129 -3.26 21.65 11.96
N THR A 130 -4.07 21.21 11.01
CA THR A 130 -5.09 22.03 10.33
C THR A 130 -6.42 21.29 10.30
N ASN A 131 -7.48 21.90 10.83
CA ASN A 131 -8.83 21.37 10.67
C ASN A 131 -9.34 21.73 9.28
N ILE A 132 -9.52 20.72 8.43
CA ILE A 132 -10.02 20.84 7.06
C ILE A 132 -11.54 20.97 7.04
N ALA A 133 -12.21 20.24 7.94
CA ALA A 133 -13.64 20.32 8.14
C ALA A 133 -13.97 20.13 9.63
N THR A 134 -14.81 21.02 10.17
CA THR A 134 -15.24 20.98 11.58
C THR A 134 -16.71 20.62 11.67
N SER A 135 -16.99 19.52 12.37
CA SER A 135 -18.33 19.01 12.64
C SER A 135 -19.13 19.92 13.56
N SER A 136 -20.43 19.68 13.57
CA SER A 136 -21.38 20.28 14.51
C SER A 136 -22.48 19.26 14.82
N SER A 137 -23.47 19.63 15.64
CA SER A 137 -24.64 18.79 15.88
C SER A 137 -25.48 18.50 14.62
N ALA A 138 -25.26 19.25 13.52
CA ALA A 138 -26.02 19.10 12.28
C ALA A 138 -25.24 18.37 11.16
N VAL A 139 -23.91 18.24 11.29
CA VAL A 139 -23.07 17.66 10.24
C VAL A 139 -21.79 17.07 10.83
N SER A 140 -21.40 15.90 10.34
CA SER A 140 -20.11 15.26 10.63
C SER A 140 -19.35 14.92 9.35
N PHE A 141 -18.07 14.63 9.50
CA PHE A 141 -17.17 14.30 8.41
C PHE A 141 -16.33 13.08 8.73
N GLN A 142 -16.06 12.24 7.73
CA GLN A 142 -15.31 10.99 7.91
C GLN A 142 -14.69 10.53 6.59
N GLN A 143 -13.89 9.46 6.62
CA GLN A 143 -13.31 8.83 5.44
C GLN A 143 -12.50 9.77 4.54
N PRO A 144 -11.54 10.56 5.08
CA PRO A 144 -10.69 11.41 4.28
C PRO A 144 -9.68 10.60 3.45
N ALA A 145 -9.54 10.95 2.18
CA ALA A 145 -8.45 10.54 1.32
C ALA A 145 -7.67 11.78 0.86
N ILE A 146 -6.35 11.65 0.70
CA ILE A 146 -5.47 12.77 0.34
C ILE A 146 -4.67 12.47 -0.93
N SER A 147 -4.53 13.49 -1.78
CA SER A 147 -3.66 13.52 -2.95
C SER A 147 -2.62 14.64 -2.81
N SER A 148 -1.87 14.93 -3.86
CA SER A 148 -0.85 16.01 -3.84
C SER A 148 -1.42 17.43 -3.68
N GLN A 149 -2.74 17.64 -3.82
CA GLN A 149 -3.37 18.96 -3.72
C GLN A 149 -4.72 18.95 -2.97
N TYR A 150 -5.44 17.83 -3.02
CA TYR A 150 -6.82 17.76 -2.53
C TYR A 150 -6.96 16.75 -1.40
N VAL A 151 -7.83 17.07 -0.44
CA VAL A 151 -8.43 16.10 0.49
C VAL A 151 -9.89 15.91 0.09
N ALA A 152 -10.32 14.69 -0.17
CA ALA A 152 -11.72 14.33 -0.38
C ALA A 152 -12.24 13.57 0.85
N PHE A 153 -13.49 13.79 1.26
CA PHE A 153 -14.05 13.20 2.47
C PHE A 153 -15.57 13.09 2.39
N VAL A 154 -16.15 12.22 3.22
CA VAL A 154 -17.60 12.11 3.36
C VAL A 154 -18.10 13.19 4.31
N ARG A 155 -19.15 13.91 3.91
CA ARG A 155 -19.94 14.80 4.75
C ARG A 155 -21.29 14.14 5.03
N THR A 156 -21.63 13.94 6.30
CA THR A 156 -22.90 13.34 6.73
C THR A 156 -23.76 14.36 7.47
N ASN A 157 -24.98 14.59 6.97
CA ASN A 157 -26.02 15.37 7.66
C ASN A 157 -27.32 14.53 7.79
N ILE A 158 -28.36 14.85 7.01
CA ILE A 158 -29.48 13.94 6.74
C ILE A 158 -29.02 12.81 5.80
N GLN A 159 -27.97 13.06 5.02
CA GLN A 159 -27.41 12.14 4.05
C GLN A 159 -25.89 12.25 3.99
N SER A 160 -25.23 11.25 3.40
CA SER A 160 -23.77 11.23 3.21
C SER A 160 -23.42 11.60 1.77
N ASP A 161 -22.74 12.72 1.60
CA ASP A 161 -22.21 13.23 0.33
C ASP A 161 -20.67 13.23 0.34
N ILE A 162 -20.04 13.38 -0.83
CA ILE A 162 -18.59 13.62 -0.95
C ILE A 162 -18.33 15.13 -1.04
N ASP A 163 -17.42 15.62 -0.21
CA ASP A 163 -16.85 16.97 -0.27
C ASP A 163 -15.35 16.88 -0.57
N ALA A 164 -14.76 18.00 -1.00
CA ALA A 164 -13.31 18.10 -1.20
C ALA A 164 -12.76 19.50 -0.91
N PHE A 165 -11.50 19.53 -0.47
CA PHE A 165 -10.77 20.72 -0.06
C PHE A 165 -9.42 20.80 -0.78
N ASP A 166 -9.14 21.96 -1.37
CA ASP A 166 -7.82 22.30 -1.93
C ASP A 166 -6.94 22.86 -0.81
N TYR A 167 -6.08 22.02 -0.25
CA TYR A 167 -5.25 22.40 0.89
C TYR A 167 -4.01 23.22 0.50
N ILE A 168 -3.70 23.31 -0.80
CA ILE A 168 -2.64 24.17 -1.30
C ILE A 168 -3.13 25.63 -1.36
N ASN A 169 -4.37 25.82 -1.81
CA ASN A 169 -4.99 27.14 -1.91
C ASN A 169 -5.82 27.51 -0.67
N GLY A 170 -6.04 26.58 0.25
CA GLY A 170 -6.80 26.81 1.49
C GLY A 170 -8.29 27.07 1.25
N VAL A 171 -8.86 26.45 0.21
CA VAL A 171 -10.26 26.67 -0.19
C VAL A 171 -11.01 25.36 -0.35
N SER A 172 -12.23 25.30 0.18
CA SER A 172 -13.18 24.24 -0.18
C SER A 172 -13.53 24.36 -1.66
N LEU A 173 -13.71 23.23 -2.34
CA LEU A 173 -14.26 23.28 -3.69
C LEU A 173 -15.66 23.90 -3.62
N ARG A 174 -15.95 24.83 -4.55
CA ARG A 174 -17.14 25.73 -4.49
C ARG A 174 -18.49 25.00 -4.48
N ARG A 175 -18.50 23.69 -4.72
CA ARG A 175 -19.64 22.77 -4.62
C ARG A 175 -19.14 21.48 -3.98
N SER A 176 -19.99 20.86 -3.16
CA SER A 176 -19.83 19.45 -2.83
C SER A 176 -19.72 18.63 -4.12
N VAL A 177 -18.89 17.59 -4.08
CA VAL A 177 -18.66 16.69 -5.21
C VAL A 177 -19.97 15.97 -5.55
N THR A 178 -20.74 15.58 -4.53
CA THR A 178 -22.11 15.09 -4.67
C THR A 178 -23.08 15.96 -3.86
N LEU A 179 -24.31 16.11 -4.39
CA LEU A 179 -25.45 16.83 -3.78
C LEU A 179 -26.74 16.18 -4.26
N ASP A 180 -26.85 14.87 -4.09
CA ASP A 180 -28.01 14.12 -4.54
C ASP A 180 -28.64 13.34 -3.39
N ALA A 181 -29.60 12.47 -3.68
CA ALA A 181 -30.34 11.69 -2.68
C ALA A 181 -29.68 10.31 -2.40
N ALA A 182 -28.56 10.00 -3.06
CA ALA A 182 -27.82 8.76 -2.85
C ALA A 182 -26.84 8.89 -1.68
N VAL A 183 -26.66 7.82 -0.93
CA VAL A 183 -25.60 7.75 0.09
C VAL A 183 -24.28 7.51 -0.63
N GLN A 184 -23.27 8.32 -0.35
CA GLN A 184 -21.90 8.11 -0.84
C GLN A 184 -20.92 7.74 0.29
N ALA A 185 -19.89 6.98 -0.08
CA ALA A 185 -18.86 6.53 0.85
C ALA A 185 -17.50 6.32 0.17
N ARG A 186 -16.46 6.18 1.00
CA ARG A 186 -15.10 5.76 0.61
C ARG A 186 -14.52 6.53 -0.58
N PRO A 187 -14.47 7.88 -0.52
CA PRO A 187 -13.85 8.64 -1.58
C PRO A 187 -12.35 8.34 -1.62
N ARG A 188 -11.79 8.28 -2.84
CA ARG A 188 -10.35 8.31 -3.10
C ARG A 188 -10.05 9.40 -4.09
N VAL A 189 -8.87 9.99 -3.99
CA VAL A 189 -8.47 11.14 -4.80
C VAL A 189 -7.04 10.98 -5.27
N ASP A 190 -6.82 11.18 -6.57
CA ASP A 190 -5.48 11.34 -7.14
C ASP A 190 -5.54 12.29 -8.34
N GLY A 191 -4.62 13.26 -8.36
CA GLY A 191 -4.60 14.33 -9.34
C GLY A 191 -5.95 15.06 -9.47
N ASP A 192 -6.53 15.02 -10.66
CA ASP A 192 -7.77 15.72 -11.03
C ASP A 192 -9.05 14.89 -10.80
N PHE A 193 -8.94 13.70 -10.23
CA PHE A 193 -10.05 12.76 -10.13
C PHE A 193 -10.35 12.37 -8.68
N ILE A 194 -11.64 12.33 -8.38
CA ILE A 194 -12.20 11.71 -7.18
C ILE A 194 -13.04 10.52 -7.62
N VAL A 195 -12.87 9.37 -6.96
CA VAL A 195 -13.71 8.19 -7.14
C VAL A 195 -14.36 7.81 -5.82
N TYR A 196 -15.57 7.30 -5.83
CA TYR A 196 -16.34 7.01 -4.61
C TYR A 196 -17.40 5.96 -4.87
N GLU A 197 -17.92 5.37 -3.79
CA GLU A 197 -19.08 4.49 -3.83
C GLU A 197 -20.37 5.31 -3.77
N ASP A 198 -21.36 4.94 -4.60
CA ASP A 198 -22.69 5.52 -4.66
C ASP A 198 -23.75 4.42 -4.48
N TYR A 199 -24.63 4.60 -3.49
CA TYR A 199 -25.67 3.63 -3.11
C TYR A 199 -27.07 4.00 -3.64
N GLY A 200 -27.17 4.95 -4.58
CA GLY A 200 -28.44 5.52 -5.05
C GLY A 200 -29.33 4.58 -5.86
N SER A 201 -28.79 3.49 -6.37
CA SER A 201 -29.49 2.55 -7.26
C SER A 201 -29.92 1.23 -6.58
N GLY A 202 -29.70 1.10 -5.27
CA GLY A 202 -30.07 -0.08 -4.47
C GLY A 202 -28.93 -1.09 -4.26
N ASN A 203 -27.84 -0.97 -5.01
CA ASN A 203 -26.54 -1.60 -4.79
C ASN A 203 -25.43 -0.55 -4.99
N PRO A 204 -24.26 -0.71 -4.33
CA PRO A 204 -23.17 0.25 -4.48
C PRO A 204 -22.56 0.18 -5.88
N ASN A 205 -22.25 1.35 -6.43
CA ASN A 205 -21.58 1.56 -7.69
C ASN A 205 -20.40 2.50 -7.50
N VAL A 206 -19.32 2.32 -8.27
CA VAL A 206 -18.21 3.26 -8.24
C VAL A 206 -18.41 4.33 -9.32
N PHE A 207 -18.39 5.58 -8.86
CA PHE A 207 -18.49 6.77 -9.68
C PHE A 207 -17.16 7.52 -9.70
N GLY A 208 -16.97 8.32 -10.74
CA GLY A 208 -15.90 9.29 -10.87
C GLY A 208 -16.42 10.72 -10.95
N TYR A 209 -15.61 11.65 -10.46
CA TYR A 209 -15.77 13.09 -10.59
C TYR A 209 -14.45 13.72 -11.01
N GLN A 210 -14.50 14.56 -12.03
CA GLN A 210 -13.35 15.33 -12.49
C GLN A 210 -13.41 16.75 -11.90
N ILE A 211 -12.38 17.10 -11.13
CA ILE A 211 -12.34 18.33 -10.33
C ILE A 211 -12.29 19.56 -11.23
N SER A 212 -11.41 19.56 -12.24
CA SER A 212 -11.19 20.69 -13.14
C SER A 212 -12.40 21.08 -13.99
N THR A 213 -13.32 20.13 -14.26
CA THR A 213 -14.54 20.38 -15.03
C THR A 213 -15.75 20.70 -14.15
N LEU A 214 -15.61 20.58 -12.83
CA LEU A 214 -16.70 20.68 -11.86
C LEU A 214 -17.85 19.69 -12.14
N GLY A 215 -17.49 18.47 -12.56
CA GLY A 215 -18.43 17.41 -12.94
C GLY A 215 -18.88 17.47 -14.40
N PRO A 216 -20.00 16.80 -14.77
CA PRO A 216 -20.87 15.99 -13.88
C PRO A 216 -20.19 14.70 -13.41
N ASN A 217 -20.81 14.06 -12.40
CA ASN A 217 -20.46 12.70 -11.98
C ASN A 217 -20.70 11.71 -13.12
N PHE A 218 -19.87 10.67 -13.21
CA PHE A 218 -20.00 9.62 -14.22
C PHE A 218 -19.77 8.23 -13.61
N ALA A 219 -20.60 7.27 -13.99
CA ALA A 219 -20.41 5.88 -13.59
C ALA A 219 -19.19 5.28 -14.34
N LEU A 220 -18.33 4.55 -13.62
CA LEU A 220 -17.17 3.89 -14.22
C LEU A 220 -17.55 2.62 -15.00
N ALA A 221 -18.50 1.84 -14.47
CA ALA A 221 -19.04 0.67 -15.15
C ALA A 221 -20.52 0.43 -14.80
N SER A 222 -21.35 0.09 -15.78
CA SER A 222 -22.75 -0.28 -15.57
C SER A 222 -22.84 -1.70 -14.99
N SER A 223 -23.45 -1.87 -13.82
CA SER A 223 -23.27 -3.11 -13.05
C SER A 223 -24.52 -3.98 -12.87
N GLY A 224 -25.73 -3.50 -13.19
CA GLY A 224 -26.94 -4.29 -12.96
C GLY A 224 -27.05 -4.70 -11.48
N SER A 225 -27.03 -6.02 -11.18
CA SER A 225 -27.07 -6.58 -9.82
C SER A 225 -25.69 -6.83 -9.19
N VAL A 226 -24.61 -6.35 -9.81
CA VAL A 226 -23.24 -6.50 -9.29
C VAL A 226 -22.90 -5.25 -8.47
N GLY A 227 -22.62 -5.40 -7.18
CA GLY A 227 -22.11 -4.31 -6.36
C GLY A 227 -20.64 -4.01 -6.68
N GLN A 228 -20.25 -2.74 -6.58
CA GLN A 228 -18.87 -2.26 -6.77
C GLN A 228 -18.41 -1.54 -5.51
N PHE A 229 -17.24 -1.91 -4.97
CA PHE A 229 -16.82 -1.53 -3.63
C PHE A 229 -15.31 -1.26 -3.52
N PHE A 230 -14.92 -0.52 -2.49
CA PHE A 230 -13.53 -0.21 -2.11
C PHE A 230 -12.71 0.29 -3.30
N PRO A 231 -13.11 1.41 -3.92
CA PRO A 231 -12.32 1.95 -5.00
C PRO A 231 -10.94 2.38 -4.49
N ASP A 232 -9.94 2.30 -5.37
CA ASP A 232 -8.66 3.00 -5.27
C ASP A 232 -8.29 3.58 -6.64
N ILE A 233 -7.48 4.64 -6.67
CA ILE A 233 -7.04 5.33 -7.87
C ILE A 233 -5.55 5.65 -7.80
N ASN A 234 -4.84 5.39 -8.91
CA ASN A 234 -3.52 5.94 -9.16
C ASN A 234 -3.45 6.49 -10.59
N GLY A 235 -3.21 7.79 -10.69
CA GLY A 235 -3.27 8.53 -11.95
C GLY A 235 -4.62 8.38 -12.64
N HIS A 236 -4.63 7.70 -13.78
CA HIS A 236 -5.84 7.44 -14.58
C HIS A 236 -6.41 6.03 -14.40
N THR A 237 -5.84 5.21 -13.52
CA THR A 237 -6.29 3.82 -13.31
C THR A 237 -7.05 3.73 -11.99
N VAL A 238 -8.30 3.26 -12.05
CA VAL A 238 -9.15 2.99 -10.90
C VAL A 238 -9.27 1.48 -10.72
N VAL A 239 -9.20 0.99 -9.49
CA VAL A 239 -9.43 -0.42 -9.15
C VAL A 239 -10.53 -0.54 -8.11
N TRP A 240 -11.32 -1.61 -8.14
CA TRP A 240 -12.36 -1.88 -7.16
C TRP A 240 -12.70 -3.38 -7.09
N VAL A 241 -13.49 -3.76 -6.10
CA VAL A 241 -14.10 -5.09 -5.97
C VAL A 241 -15.47 -5.10 -6.61
N GLU A 242 -15.74 -6.06 -7.49
CA GLU A 242 -17.08 -6.39 -7.95
C GLU A 242 -17.58 -7.67 -7.29
N GLY A 243 -18.85 -7.74 -6.90
CA GLY A 243 -19.46 -8.95 -6.35
C GLY A 243 -20.97 -8.97 -6.53
N VAL A 244 -21.60 -10.15 -6.50
CA VAL A 244 -23.05 -10.28 -6.63
C VAL A 244 -23.71 -9.68 -5.38
N TRP A 245 -24.53 -8.65 -5.55
CA TRP A 245 -25.18 -7.95 -4.44
C TRP A 245 -26.22 -8.83 -3.74
N ASP A 246 -26.12 -8.93 -2.42
CA ASP A 246 -27.12 -9.57 -1.54
C ASP A 246 -27.48 -8.61 -0.40
N PRO A 247 -28.63 -7.92 -0.45
CA PRO A 247 -29.02 -6.94 0.57
C PRO A 247 -29.46 -7.58 1.90
N THR A 248 -29.46 -8.91 2.03
CA THR A 248 -29.89 -9.57 3.26
C THR A 248 -28.76 -9.60 4.31
N PRO A 249 -29.06 -9.39 5.61
CA PRO A 249 -28.06 -9.50 6.66
C PRO A 249 -27.46 -10.93 6.71
N GLN A 250 -26.17 -11.07 6.42
CA GLN A 250 -25.46 -12.35 6.42
C GLN A 250 -24.76 -12.61 7.77
N PRO A 251 -25.09 -13.68 8.51
CA PRO A 251 -24.28 -14.17 9.63
C PRO A 251 -23.22 -15.19 9.17
N PRO A 252 -22.04 -15.34 9.85
CA PRO A 252 -21.37 -14.42 10.78
C PRO A 252 -20.43 -13.42 10.06
N PHE A 253 -19.77 -12.54 10.82
CA PHE A 253 -18.87 -11.47 10.36
C PHE A 253 -18.00 -11.88 9.16
N ARG A 254 -18.14 -11.10 8.09
CA ARG A 254 -17.36 -11.17 6.86
C ARG A 254 -16.77 -9.80 6.60
N PRO A 255 -15.59 -9.71 5.95
CA PRO A 255 -14.99 -8.43 5.64
C PRO A 255 -15.90 -7.55 4.77
N LEU A 256 -16.82 -8.14 3.97
CA LEU A 256 -17.94 -7.44 3.33
C LEU A 256 -19.30 -7.94 3.84
N GLY A 257 -20.12 -7.05 4.38
CA GLY A 257 -21.57 -7.24 4.42
C GLY A 257 -22.16 -6.90 3.05
N GLY A 258 -23.16 -7.65 2.59
CA GLY A 258 -23.94 -7.29 1.39
C GLY A 258 -23.52 -7.95 0.07
N VAL A 259 -22.60 -8.91 0.06
CA VAL A 259 -22.14 -9.60 -1.17
C VAL A 259 -22.27 -11.11 -1.01
N VAL A 260 -22.69 -11.80 -2.07
CA VAL A 260 -22.70 -13.27 -2.11
C VAL A 260 -21.26 -13.78 -2.03
N PRO A 261 -20.93 -14.59 -1.01
CA PRO A 261 -19.58 -15.11 -0.79
C PRO A 261 -18.95 -15.78 -2.01
N GLY A 262 -17.69 -15.48 -2.28
CA GLY A 262 -16.89 -16.10 -3.34
C GLY A 262 -17.17 -15.56 -4.73
N THR A 263 -18.06 -14.58 -4.86
CA THR A 263 -18.36 -13.92 -6.15
C THR A 263 -17.46 -12.73 -6.43
N GLU A 264 -16.65 -12.32 -5.45
CA GLU A 264 -15.82 -11.13 -5.48
C GLU A 264 -14.68 -11.25 -6.50
N GLN A 265 -14.54 -10.23 -7.36
CA GLN A 265 -13.47 -10.11 -8.35
C GLN A 265 -12.85 -8.71 -8.31
N ILE A 266 -11.54 -8.62 -8.51
CA ILE A 266 -10.87 -7.33 -8.68
C ILE A 266 -10.97 -6.89 -10.13
N VAL A 267 -11.32 -5.62 -10.32
CA VAL A 267 -11.49 -4.99 -11.62
C VAL A 267 -10.68 -3.70 -11.67
N ALA A 268 -10.11 -3.40 -12.83
CA ALA A 268 -9.47 -2.14 -13.15
C ALA A 268 -10.23 -1.40 -14.25
N TYR A 269 -10.13 -0.08 -14.24
CA TYR A 269 -10.65 0.81 -15.26
C TYR A 269 -9.69 1.94 -15.55
N ASP A 270 -9.45 2.16 -16.83
CA ASP A 270 -8.65 3.27 -17.31
C ASP A 270 -9.58 4.45 -17.68
N LEU A 271 -9.44 5.57 -16.98
CA LEU A 271 -10.29 6.76 -17.11
C LEU A 271 -10.15 7.46 -18.47
N PHE A 272 -9.01 7.31 -19.16
CA PHE A 272 -8.76 7.97 -20.44
C PHE A 272 -9.28 7.18 -21.62
N THR A 273 -9.04 5.87 -21.61
CA THR A 273 -9.48 4.93 -22.66
C THR A 273 -10.88 4.39 -22.41
N ARG A 274 -11.40 4.53 -21.19
CA ARG A 274 -12.69 3.98 -20.73
C ARG A 274 -12.74 2.45 -20.82
N THR A 275 -11.61 1.81 -20.59
CA THR A 275 -11.47 0.36 -20.70
C THR A 275 -11.60 -0.29 -19.34
N ARG A 276 -12.60 -1.18 -19.17
CA ARG A 276 -12.74 -2.07 -18.00
C ARG A 276 -12.00 -3.38 -18.24
N THR A 277 -11.20 -3.80 -17.27
CA THR A 277 -10.48 -5.08 -17.29
C THR A 277 -10.71 -5.81 -15.97
N GLN A 278 -11.22 -7.04 -16.02
CA GLN A 278 -11.27 -7.90 -14.84
C GLN A 278 -9.88 -8.53 -14.62
N LEU A 279 -9.33 -8.37 -13.42
CA LEU A 279 -7.97 -8.80 -13.09
C LEU A 279 -7.93 -10.23 -12.55
N THR A 280 -8.93 -10.63 -11.78
CA THR A 280 -8.99 -11.95 -11.14
C THR A 280 -10.09 -12.81 -11.71
N THR A 281 -9.98 -14.13 -11.58
CA THR A 281 -11.04 -15.08 -11.98
C THR A 281 -11.34 -16.15 -10.93
N VAL A 282 -10.49 -16.29 -9.92
CA VAL A 282 -10.67 -17.28 -8.84
C VAL A 282 -11.86 -16.88 -7.97
N ALA A 283 -12.73 -17.83 -7.65
CA ALA A 283 -13.84 -17.63 -6.72
C ALA A 283 -13.32 -17.66 -5.28
N SER A 284 -13.36 -16.51 -4.60
CA SER A 284 -12.96 -16.30 -3.21
C SER A 284 -13.43 -14.93 -2.73
N ASN A 285 -13.44 -14.70 -1.42
CA ASN A 285 -13.76 -13.39 -0.88
C ASN A 285 -12.54 -12.48 -1.05
N LYS A 286 -12.75 -11.28 -1.62
CA LYS A 286 -11.69 -10.30 -1.90
C LYS A 286 -12.10 -8.93 -1.42
N VAL A 287 -11.18 -8.21 -0.78
CA VAL A 287 -11.45 -6.88 -0.24
C VAL A 287 -10.28 -5.94 -0.39
N GLN A 288 -10.60 -4.64 -0.35
CA GLN A 288 -9.67 -3.51 -0.27
C GLN A 288 -8.51 -3.59 -1.28
N PRO A 289 -8.80 -3.54 -2.58
CA PRO A 289 -7.76 -3.39 -3.56
C PRO A 289 -7.06 -2.04 -3.39
N ARG A 290 -5.73 -2.02 -3.55
CA ARG A 290 -4.89 -0.82 -3.57
C ARG A 290 -4.02 -0.81 -4.80
N ILE A 291 -3.68 0.38 -5.32
CA ILE A 291 -2.89 0.50 -6.55
C ILE A 291 -1.73 1.50 -6.41
N SER A 292 -0.56 1.09 -6.91
CA SER A 292 0.61 1.96 -7.09
C SER A 292 1.33 1.59 -8.39
N GLY A 293 1.36 2.53 -9.35
CA GLY A 293 1.90 2.27 -10.68
C GLY A 293 1.16 1.13 -11.38
N SER A 294 1.90 0.08 -11.76
CA SER A 294 1.31 -1.12 -12.38
C SER A 294 0.79 -2.16 -11.39
N ARG A 295 1.02 -2.00 -10.08
CA ARG A 295 0.75 -3.06 -9.09
C ARG A 295 -0.58 -2.81 -8.40
N VAL A 296 -1.44 -3.82 -8.45
CA VAL A 296 -2.70 -3.86 -7.73
C VAL A 296 -2.59 -4.95 -6.68
N ILE A 297 -2.79 -4.62 -5.41
CA ILE A 297 -2.81 -5.60 -4.31
C ILE A 297 -4.20 -5.71 -3.72
N TRP A 298 -4.57 -6.84 -3.13
CA TRP A 298 -5.83 -7.02 -2.40
C TRP A 298 -5.70 -8.10 -1.34
N THR A 299 -6.63 -8.11 -0.38
CA THR A 299 -6.76 -9.19 0.59
C THR A 299 -7.68 -10.28 0.03
N ASP A 300 -7.29 -11.54 0.17
CA ASP A 300 -7.98 -12.71 -0.41
C ASP A 300 -7.98 -13.88 0.57
N ASP A 301 -9.11 -14.57 0.71
CA ASP A 301 -9.25 -15.68 1.66
C ASP A 301 -9.20 -17.08 1.02
N ARG A 302 -8.78 -17.18 -0.25
CA ARG A 302 -8.83 -18.44 -1.03
C ARG A 302 -8.06 -19.62 -0.42
N ASN A 303 -7.15 -19.37 0.53
CA ASN A 303 -6.35 -20.40 1.20
C ASN A 303 -6.78 -20.66 2.66
N GLY A 304 -7.91 -20.10 3.10
CA GLY A 304 -8.47 -20.31 4.44
C GLY A 304 -8.14 -19.22 5.47
N ASN A 305 -6.97 -18.59 5.36
CA ASN A 305 -6.63 -17.34 6.07
C ASN A 305 -6.69 -16.17 5.09
N LEU A 306 -6.72 -14.94 5.62
CA LEU A 306 -6.53 -13.74 4.81
C LEU A 306 -5.06 -13.63 4.38
N ASP A 307 -4.82 -13.65 3.07
CA ASP A 307 -3.53 -13.45 2.44
C ASP A 307 -3.57 -12.18 1.57
N ILE A 308 -2.41 -11.60 1.25
CA ILE A 308 -2.31 -10.48 0.30
C ILE A 308 -1.79 -10.99 -1.03
N TYR A 309 -2.53 -10.67 -2.10
CA TYR A 309 -2.18 -11.00 -3.48
C TYR A 309 -1.81 -9.74 -4.25
N LEU A 310 -1.13 -9.95 -5.39
CA LEU A 310 -0.71 -8.90 -6.30
C LEU A 310 -1.10 -9.27 -7.73
N TYR A 311 -1.55 -8.28 -8.48
CA TYR A 311 -1.68 -8.33 -9.94
C TYR A 311 -0.81 -7.23 -10.52
N ASP A 312 0.10 -7.59 -11.41
CA ASP A 312 0.90 -6.62 -12.14
C ASP A 312 0.26 -6.35 -13.52
N LEU A 313 -0.24 -5.12 -13.71
CA LEU A 313 -0.92 -4.67 -14.92
C LEU A 313 -0.01 -4.65 -16.16
N ALA A 314 1.31 -4.51 -15.98
CA ALA A 314 2.27 -4.45 -17.09
C ALA A 314 2.58 -5.85 -17.62
N THR A 315 2.73 -6.83 -16.72
CA THR A 315 3.02 -8.23 -17.08
C THR A 315 1.78 -9.10 -17.21
N GLN A 316 0.62 -8.61 -16.73
CA GLN A 316 -0.65 -9.33 -16.66
C GLN A 316 -0.56 -10.61 -15.84
N GLN A 317 0.15 -10.56 -14.71
CA GLN A 317 0.37 -11.71 -13.84
C GLN A 317 -0.26 -11.52 -12.47
N GLU A 318 -0.96 -12.56 -12.01
CA GLU A 318 -1.45 -12.71 -10.65
C GLU A 318 -0.45 -13.53 -9.82
N LEU A 319 0.06 -12.92 -8.74
CA LEU A 319 1.13 -13.42 -7.89
C LEU A 319 0.67 -13.45 -6.42
N ARG A 320 1.21 -14.38 -5.65
CA ARG A 320 1.07 -14.40 -4.18
C ARG A 320 2.08 -13.42 -3.60
N LEU A 321 1.63 -12.45 -2.82
CA LEU A 321 2.52 -11.42 -2.29
C LEU A 321 2.94 -11.72 -0.85
N ILE A 322 1.98 -11.76 0.08
CA ILE A 322 2.22 -12.07 1.48
C ILE A 322 1.28 -13.21 1.86
N THR A 323 1.87 -14.34 2.21
CA THR A 323 1.15 -15.54 2.64
C THR A 323 1.84 -16.13 3.85
N GLY A 324 1.11 -16.75 4.76
CA GLY A 324 1.72 -17.30 5.97
C GLY A 324 0.72 -17.72 7.03
N PRO A 325 1.22 -18.02 8.24
CA PRO A 325 0.36 -18.24 9.40
C PRO A 325 -0.29 -16.92 9.84
N GLY A 326 -1.53 -17.00 10.31
CA GLY A 326 -2.32 -15.82 10.68
C GLY A 326 -3.00 -15.17 9.49
N ASP A 327 -3.68 -14.07 9.76
CA ASP A 327 -4.36 -13.24 8.77
C ASP A 327 -3.48 -12.03 8.43
N HIS A 328 -3.45 -11.67 7.15
CA HIS A 328 -2.75 -10.51 6.59
C HIS A 328 -3.73 -9.66 5.78
N PHE A 329 -3.95 -8.41 6.20
CA PHE A 329 -5.02 -7.56 5.66
C PHE A 329 -4.72 -6.07 5.87
N PHE A 330 -5.65 -5.20 5.45
CA PHE A 330 -5.51 -3.73 5.52
C PHE A 330 -4.19 -3.22 4.94
N ALA A 331 -3.85 -3.73 3.75
CA ALA A 331 -2.61 -3.38 3.09
C ALA A 331 -2.68 -2.03 2.38
N ASP A 332 -1.52 -1.41 2.18
CA ASP A 332 -1.29 -0.27 1.30
C ASP A 332 0.05 -0.43 0.56
N ILE A 333 0.19 0.18 -0.61
CA ILE A 333 1.35 0.02 -1.49
C ILE A 333 1.88 1.36 -2.00
N ASP A 334 3.20 1.53 -1.92
CA ASP A 334 3.93 2.62 -2.56
C ASP A 334 5.18 2.08 -3.28
N GLY A 335 5.06 1.93 -4.60
CA GLY A 335 6.09 1.34 -5.44
C GLY A 335 6.36 -0.13 -5.10
N ASP A 336 7.57 -0.42 -4.60
CA ASP A 336 8.01 -1.76 -4.20
C ASP A 336 7.75 -2.08 -2.71
N ARG A 337 7.06 -1.20 -1.98
CA ARG A 337 6.85 -1.35 -0.53
C ARG A 337 5.38 -1.50 -0.22
N VAL A 338 5.05 -2.52 0.56
CA VAL A 338 3.69 -2.81 1.00
C VAL A 338 3.67 -2.82 2.51
N VAL A 339 2.81 -2.01 3.11
CA VAL A 339 2.53 -2.07 4.55
C VAL A 339 1.24 -2.83 4.77
N TYR A 340 1.15 -3.59 5.86
CA TYR A 340 -0.01 -4.44 6.13
C TYR A 340 -0.16 -4.73 7.61
N THR A 341 -1.39 -5.04 8.02
CA THR A 341 -1.70 -5.61 9.33
C THR A 341 -1.54 -7.13 9.27
N SER A 342 -0.92 -7.71 10.30
CA SER A 342 -0.72 -9.16 10.43
C SER A 342 -1.09 -9.63 11.83
N THR A 343 -1.74 -10.80 11.91
CA THR A 343 -2.00 -11.52 13.17
C THR A 343 -1.10 -12.73 13.37
N GLU A 344 -0.02 -12.87 12.59
CA GLU A 344 0.91 -14.01 12.64
C GLU A 344 1.53 -14.27 14.02
N ARG A 345 1.55 -13.23 14.88
CA ARG A 345 2.09 -13.28 16.25
C ARG A 345 1.00 -13.30 17.34
N GLY A 346 -0.26 -13.52 16.96
CA GLY A 346 -1.41 -13.64 17.86
C GLY A 346 -2.11 -12.32 18.21
N ALA A 347 -1.60 -11.19 17.76
CA ALA A 347 -2.23 -9.87 17.85
C ALA A 347 -1.98 -9.08 16.57
N GLU A 348 -2.83 -8.09 16.28
CA GLU A 348 -2.68 -7.20 15.12
C GLU A 348 -1.45 -6.31 15.26
N GLU A 349 -0.52 -6.48 14.33
CA GLU A 349 0.73 -5.73 14.25
C GLU A 349 0.97 -5.23 12.82
N VAL A 350 1.76 -4.17 12.70
CA VAL A 350 2.07 -3.53 11.42
C VAL A 350 3.41 -4.03 10.91
N PHE A 351 3.42 -4.45 9.65
CA PHE A 351 4.59 -4.93 8.94
C PHE A 351 4.79 -4.16 7.63
N LEU A 352 6.04 -4.17 7.17
CA LEU A 352 6.48 -3.72 5.85
C LEU A 352 7.01 -4.93 5.08
N PHE A 353 6.46 -5.20 3.91
CA PHE A 353 7.04 -6.07 2.90
C PHE A 353 7.72 -5.23 1.83
N THR A 354 9.00 -5.49 1.55
CA THR A 354 9.72 -4.89 0.44
C THR A 354 9.89 -5.92 -0.67
N ILE A 355 9.33 -5.63 -1.85
CA ILE A 355 9.46 -6.46 -3.05
C ILE A 355 10.91 -6.42 -3.51
N ALA A 356 11.51 -7.60 -3.63
CA ALA A 356 12.86 -7.73 -4.14
C ALA A 356 12.85 -7.63 -5.67
N THR A 357 13.55 -6.64 -6.19
CA THR A 357 13.82 -6.45 -7.61
C THR A 357 15.30 -6.08 -7.77
N PRO A 358 15.87 -6.23 -8.98
CA PRO A 358 17.23 -5.74 -9.22
C PRO A 358 17.39 -4.24 -8.88
N ALA A 359 16.32 -3.45 -9.07
CA ALA A 359 16.31 -2.04 -8.75
C ALA A 359 16.30 -1.80 -7.23
N THR A 360 15.48 -2.51 -6.45
CA THR A 360 15.46 -2.33 -4.98
C THR A 360 16.75 -2.79 -4.32
N VAL A 361 17.35 -3.89 -4.82
CA VAL A 361 18.68 -4.33 -4.39
C VAL A 361 19.74 -3.28 -4.71
N SER A 362 19.74 -2.73 -5.93
CA SER A 362 20.70 -1.70 -6.35
C SER A 362 20.57 -0.43 -5.50
N GLN A 363 19.34 -0.02 -5.20
CA GLN A 363 19.05 1.13 -4.35
C GLN A 363 19.59 0.88 -2.93
N GLN A 364 19.27 -0.25 -2.33
CA GLN A 364 19.71 -0.60 -0.97
C GLN A 364 21.25 -0.65 -0.85
N VAL A 365 21.94 -1.21 -1.83
CA VAL A 365 23.42 -1.22 -1.85
C VAL A 365 23.99 0.18 -2.07
N GLY A 366 23.30 1.02 -2.85
CA GLY A 366 23.62 2.44 -3.02
C GLY A 366 23.48 3.24 -1.72
N ASP A 367 22.45 2.96 -0.94
CA ASP A 367 22.19 3.59 0.36
C ASP A 367 23.23 3.15 1.39
N LEU A 368 23.55 1.86 1.44
CA LEU A 368 24.66 1.33 2.24
C LEU A 368 25.99 2.04 1.91
N ARG A 369 26.30 2.20 0.62
CA ARG A 369 27.50 2.93 0.18
C ARG A 369 27.50 4.36 0.68
N THR A 370 26.36 5.04 0.60
CA THR A 370 26.19 6.43 1.05
C THR A 370 26.40 6.54 2.56
N ALA A 371 25.81 5.62 3.34
CA ALA A 371 25.99 5.56 4.78
C ALA A 371 27.46 5.37 5.16
N ILE A 372 28.17 4.41 4.54
CA ILE A 372 29.61 4.18 4.78
C ILE A 372 30.46 5.41 4.41
N THR A 373 30.10 6.10 3.33
CA THR A 373 30.80 7.32 2.89
C THR A 373 30.61 8.47 3.88
N GLY A 374 29.45 8.54 4.55
CA GLY A 374 29.14 9.56 5.56
C GLY A 374 29.80 9.33 6.92
N LEU A 375 30.34 8.15 7.19
CA LEU A 375 31.05 7.86 8.44
C LEU A 375 32.32 8.70 8.59
N ALA A 376 32.61 9.13 9.83
CA ALA A 376 33.83 9.86 10.13
C ALA A 376 35.07 8.96 9.97
N ALA A 377 36.14 9.47 9.35
CA ALA A 377 37.37 8.68 9.14
C ALA A 377 37.98 8.14 10.45
N SER A 378 37.71 8.78 11.60
CA SER A 378 38.16 8.37 12.93
C SER A 378 37.50 7.11 13.47
N VAL A 379 36.35 6.69 12.92
CA VAL A 379 35.68 5.45 13.34
C VAL A 379 36.27 4.20 12.69
N PHE A 380 37.23 4.36 11.77
CA PHE A 380 37.90 3.25 11.11
C PHE A 380 39.26 2.96 11.74
N THR A 381 39.69 1.69 11.72
CA THR A 381 41.02 1.26 12.20
C THR A 381 42.16 2.04 11.52
N ASN A 382 41.95 2.43 10.25
CA ASN A 382 42.77 3.39 9.50
C ASN A 382 41.88 4.10 8.48
N ALA A 383 42.09 5.40 8.26
CA ALA A 383 41.37 6.23 7.29
C ALA A 383 41.32 5.63 5.86
N ASN A 384 42.33 4.85 5.45
CA ASN A 384 42.32 4.19 4.14
C ASN A 384 41.28 3.06 4.02
N LEU A 385 40.80 2.50 5.13
CA LEU A 385 39.84 1.40 5.13
C LEU A 385 38.45 1.83 4.66
N GLN A 386 38.04 3.07 4.91
CA GLN A 386 36.78 3.59 4.35
C GLN A 386 36.78 3.49 2.81
N LYS A 387 37.88 3.90 2.18
CA LYS A 387 38.04 3.78 0.72
C LYS A 387 38.06 2.33 0.26
N ALA A 388 38.74 1.44 0.99
CA ALA A 388 38.73 0.01 0.69
C ALA A 388 37.31 -0.59 0.80
N PHE A 389 36.54 -0.15 1.78
CA PHE A 389 35.16 -0.56 2.01
C PHE A 389 34.28 -0.15 0.83
N ILE A 390 34.35 1.13 0.43
CA ILE A 390 33.60 1.66 -0.72
C ILE A 390 33.97 0.92 -2.01
N ASN A 391 35.25 0.56 -2.20
CA ASN A 391 35.67 -0.22 -3.38
C ASN A 391 35.05 -1.62 -3.41
N LYS A 392 34.94 -2.31 -2.27
CA LYS A 392 34.24 -3.60 -2.18
C LYS A 392 32.76 -3.46 -2.51
N ILE A 393 32.10 -2.43 -1.98
CA ILE A 393 30.69 -2.15 -2.30
C ILE A 393 30.51 -1.83 -3.79
N ASN A 394 31.42 -1.09 -4.41
CA ASN A 394 31.36 -0.83 -5.85
C ASN A 394 31.49 -2.11 -6.69
N ALA A 395 32.25 -3.11 -6.24
CA ALA A 395 32.31 -4.42 -6.89
C ALA A 395 30.97 -5.17 -6.78
N VAL A 396 30.29 -5.07 -5.64
CA VAL A 396 28.92 -5.62 -5.47
C VAL A 396 27.94 -4.95 -6.43
N VAL A 397 27.99 -3.62 -6.57
CA VAL A 397 27.16 -2.89 -7.55
C VAL A 397 27.43 -3.36 -8.98
N GLN A 398 28.69 -3.64 -9.33
CA GLN A 398 29.03 -4.17 -10.65
C GLN A 398 28.43 -5.55 -10.91
N ASP A 399 28.47 -6.45 -9.92
CA ASP A 399 27.87 -7.78 -10.03
C ASP A 399 26.35 -7.70 -10.21
N ILE A 400 25.68 -6.86 -9.40
CA ILE A 400 24.22 -6.63 -9.50
C ILE A 400 23.84 -6.15 -10.89
N ASN A 401 24.58 -5.17 -11.44
CA ASN A 401 24.36 -4.66 -12.79
C ASN A 401 24.60 -5.70 -13.89
N GLN A 402 25.40 -6.73 -13.61
CA GLN A 402 25.68 -7.85 -14.51
C GLN A 402 24.71 -9.04 -14.30
N GLY A 403 23.80 -8.96 -13.33
CA GLY A 403 22.90 -10.05 -12.95
C GLY A 403 23.59 -11.19 -12.17
N LEU A 404 24.79 -10.95 -11.65
CA LEU A 404 25.57 -11.92 -10.87
C LEU A 404 25.16 -11.85 -9.39
N TYR A 405 23.89 -12.14 -9.07
CA TYR A 405 23.34 -11.94 -7.73
C TYR A 405 23.99 -12.83 -6.67
N GLN A 406 24.37 -14.07 -7.01
CA GLN A 406 25.09 -14.94 -6.07
C GLN A 406 26.48 -14.40 -5.73
N ASP A 407 27.23 -13.90 -6.72
CA ASP A 407 28.55 -13.30 -6.48
C ASP A 407 28.45 -12.02 -5.64
N ALA A 408 27.42 -11.21 -5.90
CA ALA A 408 27.10 -10.02 -5.10
C ALA A 408 26.79 -10.40 -3.64
N LEU A 409 25.97 -11.44 -3.45
CA LEU A 409 25.60 -11.95 -2.13
C LEU A 409 26.81 -12.46 -1.36
N ASP A 410 27.66 -13.27 -2.00
CA ASP A 410 28.88 -13.81 -1.41
C ASP A 410 29.83 -12.68 -0.98
N LYS A 411 29.93 -11.60 -1.77
CA LYS A 411 30.73 -10.42 -1.42
C LYS A 411 30.16 -9.64 -0.22
N LEU A 412 28.84 -9.48 -0.14
CA LEU A 412 28.23 -8.81 1.02
C LEU A 412 28.42 -9.65 2.31
N GLN A 413 28.19 -10.96 2.23
CA GLN A 413 28.23 -11.85 3.39
C GLN A 413 29.65 -12.15 3.87
N ASN A 414 30.54 -12.55 2.96
CA ASN A 414 31.85 -13.08 3.36
C ASN A 414 32.93 -12.01 3.43
N ASP A 415 32.78 -10.97 2.61
CA ASP A 415 33.84 -9.99 2.33
C ASP A 415 33.62 -8.65 3.03
N ILE A 416 32.37 -8.34 3.38
CA ILE A 416 31.94 -7.06 3.94
C ILE A 416 31.36 -7.23 5.35
N LEU A 417 30.38 -8.10 5.56
CA LEU A 417 29.74 -8.29 6.88
C LEU A 417 30.76 -8.67 7.95
N ALA A 418 31.67 -9.61 7.65
CA ALA A 418 32.75 -10.03 8.54
C ALA A 418 33.75 -8.91 8.90
N LYS A 419 33.65 -7.71 8.30
CA LYS A 419 34.51 -6.55 8.59
C LYS A 419 33.83 -5.53 9.50
N MET A 420 32.64 -5.82 10.00
CA MET A 420 31.84 -4.89 10.80
C MET A 420 30.82 -5.60 11.70
N ASP A 421 31.03 -6.88 11.99
CA ASP A 421 30.11 -7.70 12.78
C ASP A 421 30.57 -7.90 14.22
N GLY A 422 31.79 -7.49 14.59
CA GLY A 422 32.32 -7.71 15.94
C GLY A 422 31.43 -7.16 17.05
N CYS A 423 30.89 -5.94 16.91
CA CYS A 423 29.97 -5.40 17.94
C CYS A 423 28.66 -6.18 18.03
N ALA A 424 28.12 -6.64 16.90
CA ALA A 424 26.87 -7.41 16.86
C ALA A 424 27.06 -8.83 17.43
N THR A 425 28.24 -9.42 17.26
CA THR A 425 28.53 -10.81 17.64
C THR A 425 29.13 -10.95 19.04
N THR A 426 30.00 -10.00 19.44
CA THR A 426 30.77 -10.09 20.69
C THR A 426 30.54 -8.91 21.64
N GLY A 427 29.79 -7.89 21.22
CA GLY A 427 29.54 -6.67 22.02
C GLY A 427 30.65 -5.61 21.95
N ALA A 428 31.73 -5.87 21.22
CA ALA A 428 32.81 -4.93 20.96
C ALA A 428 33.43 -5.19 19.58
N PRO A 429 34.11 -4.21 18.95
CA PRO A 429 34.80 -4.46 17.70
C PRO A 429 35.91 -5.51 17.89
N ASP A 430 36.08 -6.38 16.90
CA ASP A 430 37.14 -7.38 16.92
C ASP A 430 38.37 -6.97 16.08
N SER A 431 39.35 -7.87 15.94
CA SER A 431 40.59 -7.58 15.21
C SER A 431 40.44 -7.61 13.68
N ASN A 432 39.34 -8.17 13.17
CA ASN A 432 39.01 -8.26 11.76
C ASN A 432 38.16 -7.07 11.30
N ASP A 433 37.50 -6.37 12.23
CA ASP A 433 36.69 -5.20 11.98
C ASP A 433 37.46 -4.01 11.40
N TRP A 434 36.85 -3.37 10.42
CA TRP A 434 37.33 -2.14 9.79
C TRP A 434 36.76 -0.90 10.45
N ILE A 435 35.58 -1.01 11.08
CA ILE A 435 34.92 0.04 11.86
C ILE A 435 35.12 -0.30 13.34
N THR A 436 35.78 0.56 14.11
CA THR A 436 36.12 0.34 15.52
C THR A 436 35.17 1.03 16.50
N ASP A 437 34.06 1.60 16.01
CA ASP A 437 33.02 2.21 16.83
C ASP A 437 31.70 1.45 16.65
N CYS A 438 31.11 0.99 17.76
CA CYS A 438 29.88 0.21 17.70
C CYS A 438 28.66 1.03 17.27
N GLY A 439 28.65 2.33 17.54
CA GLY A 439 27.58 3.21 17.03
C GLY A 439 27.63 3.30 15.51
N ALA A 440 28.83 3.47 14.95
CA ALA A 440 29.05 3.48 13.50
C ALA A 440 28.76 2.11 12.86
N GLN A 441 29.15 0.99 13.49
CA GLN A 441 28.75 -0.34 13.01
C GLN A 441 27.22 -0.46 12.97
N ALA A 442 26.52 -0.11 14.06
CA ALA A 442 25.07 -0.17 14.12
C ALA A 442 24.37 0.68 13.03
N GLN A 443 24.93 1.84 12.70
CA GLN A 443 24.40 2.72 11.63
C GLN A 443 24.41 2.06 10.25
N VAL A 444 25.41 1.22 9.94
CA VAL A 444 25.53 0.59 8.62
C VAL A 444 25.06 -0.87 8.57
N SER A 445 25.08 -1.59 9.71
CA SER A 445 24.75 -3.02 9.75
C SER A 445 23.32 -3.32 9.33
N SER A 446 22.35 -2.48 9.73
CA SER A 446 20.95 -2.64 9.33
C SER A 446 20.78 -2.59 7.80
N SER A 447 21.38 -1.58 7.16
CA SER A 447 21.33 -1.42 5.71
C SER A 447 22.03 -2.56 4.97
N LEU A 448 23.15 -3.07 5.50
CA LEU A 448 23.86 -4.23 4.94
C LEU A 448 23.02 -5.51 5.02
N LEU A 449 22.43 -5.80 6.18
CA LEU A 449 21.61 -7.00 6.35
C LEU A 449 20.39 -6.96 5.43
N GLN A 450 19.75 -5.78 5.29
CA GLN A 450 18.65 -5.60 4.34
C GLN A 450 19.08 -5.84 2.88
N ALA A 451 20.28 -5.39 2.47
CA ALA A 451 20.81 -5.66 1.14
C ALA A 451 21.04 -7.16 0.92
N ILE A 452 21.59 -7.86 1.93
CA ILE A 452 21.80 -9.30 1.91
C ILE A 452 20.47 -10.05 1.77
N ASP A 453 19.46 -9.68 2.54
CA ASP A 453 18.17 -10.37 2.53
C ASP A 453 17.39 -10.13 1.23
N LEU A 454 17.43 -8.91 0.67
CA LEU A 454 16.86 -8.65 -0.65
C LEU A 454 17.57 -9.43 -1.76
N LEU A 455 18.90 -9.55 -1.71
CA LEU A 455 19.65 -10.38 -2.68
C LEU A 455 19.31 -11.86 -2.55
N ARG A 456 19.21 -12.38 -1.32
CA ARG A 456 18.76 -13.76 -1.07
C ARG A 456 17.38 -14.01 -1.65
N ALA A 457 16.48 -13.03 -1.55
CA ALA A 457 15.13 -13.17 -2.11
C ALA A 457 15.12 -13.24 -3.64
N LEU A 458 16.13 -12.70 -4.34
CA LEU A 458 16.23 -12.76 -5.81
C LEU A 458 16.82 -14.06 -6.37
N ILE A 459 17.44 -14.90 -5.53
CA ILE A 459 18.15 -16.14 -5.91
C ILE A 459 17.27 -17.35 -5.57
#